data_AF-N9UIF4-F1
#
_entry.id   AF-N9UIF4-F1
#
_cell.length_a   1.000
_cell.length_b   1.000
_cell.length_c   1.000
_cell.angle_alpha   90.00
_cell.angle_beta   90.00
_cell.angle_gamma   90.00
#
_symmetry.space_group_name_H-M   'P 1'
#
loop_
_entity.id
_entity.type
_entity.pdbx_description
1 polymer ?
#
loop_
_entity_poly.entity_id
_entity_poly.type
_entity_poly.pdbx_seq_one_letter_code
_entity_poly.pdbx_strand_id
1 'polypeptide(L)'
;MFQVTYHGIHSFNEGTTIDFISQYFNIPRQYFYLIKNGKLKYEGHNGEVLDLIIRAHGGKGGFGALLKGKEIKSKKKENLPEDYYDMSRDLNTGKRIYQIRTEKELERKEERQVELKEMKIKKEKEMEEEYNLKKEEDILLTENTTKKLLRKIDCYMNEGGIKRKKEENKDNNGKKIKHEENELDILNPF
;
A
#
# COMPACT_ATOMS: atom_id res chain seq x y z
N MET A 1 46.47 -50.77 -10.53
CA MET A 1 45.96 -49.76 -11.48
C MET A 1 44.70 -49.13 -10.90
N PHE A 2 44.54 -47.83 -11.08
CA PHE A 2 43.33 -47.07 -10.74
C PHE A 2 42.87 -46.28 -11.96
N GLN A 3 41.63 -45.82 -11.97
CA GLN A 3 41.04 -45.10 -13.09
C GLN A 3 40.68 -43.66 -12.70
N VAL A 4 40.87 -42.73 -13.62
CA VAL A 4 40.43 -41.34 -13.49
C VAL A 4 39.45 -41.02 -14.60
N THR A 5 38.29 -40.51 -14.22
CA THR A 5 37.24 -40.09 -15.14
C THR A 5 37.39 -38.60 -15.46
N TYR A 6 37.73 -38.28 -16.71
CA TYR A 6 37.74 -36.92 -17.26
C TYR A 6 37.62 -36.96 -18.79
N HIS A 7 36.48 -36.53 -19.34
CA HIS A 7 36.16 -36.67 -20.77
C HIS A 7 36.42 -38.10 -21.32
N GLY A 8 36.24 -39.12 -20.47
CA GLY A 8 36.63 -40.51 -20.72
C GLY A 8 37.20 -41.17 -19.47
N ILE A 9 37.54 -42.47 -19.57
CA ILE A 9 38.16 -43.25 -18.49
C ILE A 9 39.64 -43.45 -18.83
N HIS A 10 40.52 -43.03 -17.93
CA HIS A 10 41.97 -43.11 -18.09
C HIS A 10 42.58 -43.95 -16.96
N SER A 11 43.45 -44.90 -17.30
CA SER A 11 44.04 -45.83 -16.32
C SER A 11 45.45 -45.42 -15.92
N PHE A 12 45.73 -45.41 -14.61
CA PHE A 12 47.00 -45.03 -14.01
C PHE A 12 47.53 -46.12 -13.07
N ASN A 13 48.85 -46.15 -12.88
CA ASN A 13 49.48 -47.10 -11.96
C ASN A 13 49.36 -46.64 -10.51
N GLU A 14 49.43 -47.57 -9.57
CA GLU A 14 49.44 -47.22 -8.14
C GLU A 14 50.61 -46.30 -7.79
N GLY A 15 50.40 -45.33 -6.92
CA GLY A 15 51.42 -44.35 -6.55
C GLY A 15 51.64 -43.22 -7.57
N THR A 16 50.84 -43.15 -8.64
CA THR A 16 50.85 -42.00 -9.55
C THR A 16 50.47 -40.73 -8.78
N THR A 17 51.36 -39.74 -8.80
CA THR A 17 51.15 -38.47 -8.09
C THR A 17 50.18 -37.57 -8.84
N ILE A 18 49.57 -36.62 -8.12
CA ILE A 18 48.72 -35.58 -8.73
C ILE A 18 49.49 -34.78 -9.78
N ASP A 19 50.80 -34.59 -9.61
CA ASP A 19 51.62 -33.84 -10.56
C ASP A 19 51.68 -34.54 -11.93
N PHE A 20 51.75 -35.87 -11.94
CA PHE A 20 51.66 -36.64 -13.18
C PHE A 20 50.29 -36.50 -13.85
N ILE A 21 49.21 -36.53 -13.07
CA ILE A 21 47.85 -36.32 -13.57
C ILE A 21 47.68 -34.90 -14.15
N SER A 22 48.28 -33.90 -13.49
CA SER A 22 48.30 -32.52 -13.93
C SER A 22 49.00 -32.37 -15.29
N GLN A 23 50.15 -33.04 -15.46
CA GLN A 23 50.87 -33.08 -16.73
C GLN A 23 50.09 -33.83 -17.82
N TYR A 24 49.50 -34.99 -17.50
CA TYR A 24 48.76 -35.82 -18.46
C TYR A 24 47.58 -35.08 -19.08
N PHE A 25 46.79 -34.38 -18.26
CA PHE A 25 45.63 -33.62 -18.74
C PHE A 25 45.97 -32.20 -19.19
N ASN A 26 47.22 -31.75 -19.01
CA ASN A 26 47.64 -30.36 -19.22
C ASN A 26 46.79 -29.36 -18.41
N ILE A 27 46.50 -29.69 -17.15
CA ILE A 27 45.69 -28.87 -16.24
C ILE A 27 46.51 -28.57 -14.99
N PRO A 28 46.81 -27.30 -14.69
CA PRO A 28 47.51 -26.93 -13.46
C PRO A 28 46.85 -27.49 -12.19
N ARG A 29 47.66 -27.94 -11.24
CA ARG A 29 47.22 -28.58 -9.98
C ARG A 29 46.20 -27.76 -9.17
N GLN A 30 46.31 -26.44 -9.25
CA GLN A 30 45.38 -25.49 -8.61
C GLN A 30 43.98 -25.45 -9.25
N TYR A 31 43.82 -26.00 -10.46
CA TYR A 31 42.58 -25.95 -11.23
C TYR A 31 41.80 -27.26 -11.21
N PHE A 32 42.21 -28.27 -10.43
CA PHE A 32 41.41 -29.47 -10.29
C PHE A 32 41.53 -30.11 -8.91
N TYR A 33 40.71 -31.11 -8.68
CA TYR A 33 40.81 -32.03 -7.55
C TYR A 33 40.19 -33.37 -7.92
N LEU A 34 40.58 -34.42 -7.19
CA LEU A 34 40.07 -35.77 -7.39
C LEU A 34 39.01 -36.07 -6.33
N ILE A 35 37.89 -36.64 -6.73
CA ILE A 35 36.83 -37.12 -5.84
C ILE A 35 36.67 -38.63 -5.97
N LYS A 36 36.39 -39.30 -4.85
CA LYS A 36 35.75 -40.63 -4.83
C LYS A 36 34.52 -40.58 -3.93
N ASN A 37 33.33 -40.90 -4.46
CA ASN A 37 32.08 -40.95 -3.68
C ASN A 37 31.85 -39.68 -2.83
N GLY A 38 32.12 -38.50 -3.39
CA GLY A 38 31.97 -37.21 -2.71
C GLY A 38 33.09 -36.84 -1.73
N LYS A 39 34.12 -37.69 -1.53
CA LYS A 39 35.29 -37.39 -0.69
C LYS A 39 36.49 -37.00 -1.52
N LEU A 40 37.21 -35.96 -1.08
CA LEU A 40 38.45 -35.50 -1.69
C LEU A 40 39.55 -36.56 -1.54
N LYS A 41 40.28 -36.82 -2.63
CA LYS A 41 41.41 -37.75 -2.68
C LYS A 41 42.63 -37.04 -3.26
N TYR A 42 43.80 -37.41 -2.74
CA TYR A 42 45.09 -36.89 -3.20
C TYR A 42 45.96 -37.95 -3.87
N GLU A 43 45.59 -39.23 -3.73
CA GLU A 43 46.31 -40.38 -4.27
C GLU A 43 45.29 -41.41 -4.73
N GLY A 44 45.65 -42.20 -5.76
CA GLY A 44 44.84 -43.31 -6.25
C GLY A 44 45.38 -44.64 -5.75
N HIS A 45 44.49 -45.47 -5.21
CA HIS A 45 44.81 -46.85 -4.82
C HIS A 45 44.30 -47.85 -5.87
N ASN A 46 44.87 -49.06 -5.88
CA ASN A 46 44.43 -50.10 -6.81
C ASN A 46 42.92 -50.38 -6.76
N GLY A 47 42.31 -50.45 -7.95
CA GLY A 47 40.88 -50.72 -8.12
C GLY A 47 39.97 -49.53 -7.85
N GLU A 48 40.52 -48.34 -7.57
CA GLU A 48 39.71 -47.14 -7.41
C GLU A 48 39.36 -46.48 -8.75
N VAL A 49 38.16 -45.90 -8.81
CA VAL A 49 37.75 -44.96 -9.86
C VAL A 49 37.60 -43.60 -9.20
N LEU A 50 38.32 -42.61 -9.71
CA LEU A 50 38.36 -41.24 -9.20
C LEU A 50 37.79 -40.30 -10.27
N ASP A 51 36.98 -39.33 -9.87
CA ASP A 51 36.48 -38.30 -10.77
C ASP A 51 37.39 -37.06 -10.68
N LEU A 52 37.86 -36.57 -11.83
CA LEU A 52 38.62 -35.32 -11.90
C LEU A 52 37.66 -34.15 -12.12
N ILE A 53 37.63 -33.23 -11.16
CA ILE A 53 36.75 -32.06 -11.21
C ILE A 53 37.56 -30.79 -11.34
N ILE A 54 37.22 -29.99 -12.34
CA ILE A 54 37.85 -28.70 -12.62
C ILE A 54 37.33 -27.63 -11.65
N ARG A 55 38.26 -26.96 -10.97
CA ARG A 55 38.01 -25.72 -10.24
C ARG A 55 37.93 -24.58 -11.25
N ALA A 56 36.72 -24.22 -11.65
CA ALA A 56 36.52 -23.02 -12.44
C ALA A 56 36.91 -21.78 -11.58
N HIS A 57 38.02 -21.13 -11.90
CA HIS A 57 38.35 -19.79 -11.39
C HIS A 57 37.56 -18.75 -12.20
N GLY A 58 36.24 -18.78 -12.02
CA GLY A 58 35.28 -17.86 -12.63
C GLY A 58 34.10 -17.70 -11.67
N GLY A 59 33.76 -16.45 -11.36
CA GLY A 59 33.06 -16.10 -10.11
C GLY A 59 31.57 -16.44 -9.99
N LYS A 60 31.12 -16.43 -8.72
CA LYS A 60 29.79 -16.02 -8.23
C LYS A 60 28.55 -16.63 -8.93
N GLY A 61 28.09 -17.82 -8.52
CA GLY A 61 26.72 -18.26 -8.86
C GLY A 61 26.45 -19.74 -9.12
N GLY A 62 27.36 -20.66 -8.78
CA GLY A 62 27.11 -22.11 -8.91
C GLY A 62 25.89 -22.56 -8.08
N PHE A 63 25.32 -23.71 -8.44
CA PHE A 63 24.10 -24.33 -7.90
C PHE A 63 23.82 -24.10 -6.38
N GLY A 64 24.84 -24.06 -5.52
CA GLY A 64 24.70 -23.72 -4.09
C GLY A 64 24.17 -22.31 -3.78
N ALA A 65 24.46 -21.30 -4.60
CA ALA A 65 23.89 -19.96 -4.46
C ALA A 65 22.40 -19.92 -4.86
N LEU A 66 22.02 -20.71 -5.88
CA LEU A 66 20.62 -20.96 -6.26
C LEU A 66 19.84 -21.65 -5.14
N LEU A 67 20.48 -22.58 -4.41
CA LEU A 67 19.88 -23.24 -3.25
C LEU A 67 19.73 -22.29 -2.05
N LYS A 68 20.75 -21.49 -1.71
CA LYS A 68 20.66 -20.48 -0.64
C LYS A 68 19.64 -19.38 -0.94
N GLY A 69 19.43 -19.02 -2.21
CA GLY A 69 18.38 -18.08 -2.61
C GLY A 69 16.94 -18.60 -2.41
N LYS A 70 16.75 -19.93 -2.32
CA LYS A 70 15.44 -20.56 -2.06
C LYS A 70 15.10 -20.68 -0.58
N GLU A 71 16.10 -20.85 0.29
CA GLU A 71 15.88 -20.98 1.75
C GLU A 71 15.34 -19.70 2.40
N ILE A 72 15.56 -18.53 1.79
CA ILE A 72 15.12 -17.24 2.35
C ILE A 72 13.64 -16.91 2.03
N LYS A 73 12.98 -17.66 1.13
CA LYS A 73 11.56 -17.41 0.75
C LYS A 73 10.53 -18.36 1.38
N SER A 74 10.92 -19.16 2.36
CA SER A 74 9.98 -20.05 3.08
C SER A 74 9.13 -19.33 4.14
N LYS A 75 9.30 -18.02 4.37
CA LYS A 75 8.50 -17.23 5.33
C LYS A 75 7.30 -16.45 4.74
N LYS A 76 7.01 -16.53 3.44
CA LYS A 76 5.80 -15.92 2.84
C LYS A 76 5.24 -16.78 1.70
N LYS A 77 4.65 -17.93 2.04
CA LYS A 77 3.75 -18.65 1.12
C LYS A 77 2.28 -18.25 1.28
N GLU A 78 1.94 -17.40 2.23
CA GLU A 78 0.54 -17.04 2.54
C GLU A 78 -0.11 -16.06 1.54
N ASN A 79 0.66 -15.42 0.66
CA ASN A 79 0.12 -14.42 -0.28
C ASN A 79 0.39 -14.74 -1.76
N LEU A 80 0.70 -15.99 -2.11
CA LEU A 80 0.76 -16.37 -3.52
C LEU A 80 -0.63 -16.88 -3.93
N PRO A 81 -1.23 -16.33 -5.00
CA PRO A 81 -2.50 -16.80 -5.52
C PRO A 81 -2.44 -18.30 -5.81
N GLU A 82 -3.54 -19.01 -5.58
CA GLU A 82 -3.67 -20.46 -5.78
C GLU A 82 -3.22 -20.90 -7.19
N ASP A 83 -3.46 -20.03 -8.18
CA ASP A 83 -3.09 -20.20 -9.59
C ASP A 83 -1.59 -20.10 -9.88
N TYR A 84 -0.77 -19.61 -8.94
CA TYR A 84 0.67 -19.35 -9.17
C TYR A 84 1.46 -20.61 -9.56
N TYR A 85 1.05 -21.77 -9.04
CA TYR A 85 1.72 -23.04 -9.31
C TYR A 85 1.41 -23.57 -10.71
N ASP A 86 0.23 -23.27 -11.26
CA ASP A 86 -0.13 -23.64 -12.63
C ASP A 86 0.64 -22.80 -13.67
N MET A 87 1.06 -21.58 -13.29
CA MET A 87 1.88 -20.70 -14.14
C MET A 87 3.34 -21.16 -14.30
N SER A 88 3.81 -22.04 -13.40
CA SER A 88 5.21 -22.50 -13.38
C SER A 88 5.49 -23.66 -14.35
N ARG A 89 4.44 -24.19 -15.01
CA ARG A 89 4.55 -25.26 -16.01
C ARG A 89 4.84 -24.77 -17.42
N ASP A 90 4.51 -23.52 -17.74
CA ASP A 90 4.80 -22.91 -19.04
C ASP A 90 5.80 -21.77 -18.87
N LEU A 91 7.08 -22.09 -19.08
CA LEU A 91 8.23 -21.22 -18.77
C LEU A 91 8.28 -19.94 -19.61
N ASN A 92 7.55 -19.87 -20.73
CA ASN A 92 7.59 -18.71 -21.64
C ASN A 92 6.27 -17.93 -21.70
N THR A 93 5.11 -18.59 -21.56
CA THR A 93 3.81 -17.94 -21.78
C THR A 93 3.09 -17.57 -20.47
N GLY A 94 3.21 -18.40 -19.42
CA GLY A 94 2.45 -18.23 -18.18
C GLY A 94 2.77 -16.93 -17.42
N LYS A 95 4.07 -16.62 -17.28
CA LYS A 95 4.51 -15.39 -16.59
C LYS A 95 4.08 -14.12 -17.30
N ARG A 96 4.11 -14.12 -18.63
CA ARG A 96 3.73 -12.95 -19.43
C ARG A 96 2.22 -12.70 -19.35
N ILE A 97 1.41 -13.75 -19.43
CA ILE A 97 -0.05 -13.64 -19.29
C ILE A 97 -0.43 -13.13 -17.90
N TYR A 98 0.28 -13.57 -16.85
CA TYR A 98 0.09 -13.04 -15.50
C TYR A 98 0.34 -11.53 -15.44
N GLN A 99 1.49 -11.09 -15.94
CA GLN A 99 1.89 -9.68 -15.93
C GLN A 99 0.86 -8.81 -16.65
N ILE A 100 0.39 -9.26 -17.82
CA ILE A 100 -0.65 -8.55 -18.58
C ILE A 100 -1.96 -8.47 -17.78
N ARG A 101 -2.37 -9.53 -17.09
CA ARG A 101 -3.59 -9.49 -16.26
C ARG A 101 -3.44 -8.56 -15.07
N THR A 102 -2.31 -8.63 -14.36
CA THR A 102 -2.06 -7.75 -13.21
C THR A 102 -2.00 -6.29 -13.61
N GLU A 103 -1.40 -5.98 -14.75
CA GLU A 103 -1.33 -4.62 -15.30
C GLU A 103 -2.74 -4.11 -15.65
N LYS A 104 -3.54 -4.92 -16.34
CA LYS A 104 -4.96 -4.58 -16.63
C LYS A 104 -5.81 -4.41 -15.38
N GLU A 105 -5.59 -5.20 -14.33
CA GLU A 105 -6.32 -5.04 -13.07
C GLU A 105 -5.95 -3.76 -12.33
N LEU A 106 -4.69 -3.35 -12.44
CA LEU A 106 -4.18 -2.13 -11.85
C LEU A 106 -4.76 -0.92 -12.59
N GLU A 107 -4.76 -0.94 -13.92
CA GLU A 107 -5.38 0.07 -14.78
C GLU A 107 -6.88 0.26 -14.45
N ARG A 108 -7.66 -0.83 -14.37
CA ARG A 108 -9.08 -0.77 -13.96
C ARG A 108 -9.31 -0.24 -12.53
N LYS A 109 -8.33 -0.38 -11.64
CA LYS A 109 -8.43 0.16 -10.28
C LYS A 109 -8.16 1.67 -10.30
N GLU A 110 -7.22 2.12 -11.12
CA GLU A 110 -6.93 3.53 -11.32
C GLU A 110 -8.12 4.25 -11.97
N GLU A 111 -8.70 3.69 -13.03
CA GLU A 111 -9.92 4.21 -13.68
C GLU A 111 -11.07 4.39 -12.68
N ARG A 112 -11.35 3.36 -11.86
CA ARG A 112 -12.38 3.45 -10.83
C ARG A 112 -12.08 4.50 -9.76
N GLN A 113 -10.81 4.73 -9.43
CA GLN A 113 -10.46 5.79 -8.48
C GLN A 113 -10.68 7.18 -9.07
N VAL A 114 -10.43 7.36 -10.37
CA VAL A 114 -10.72 8.62 -11.06
C VAL A 114 -12.23 8.85 -11.09
N GLU A 115 -13.03 7.88 -11.49
CA GLU A 115 -14.50 7.98 -11.49
C GLU A 115 -15.07 8.29 -10.10
N LEU A 116 -14.55 7.64 -9.05
CA LEU A 116 -14.98 7.91 -7.67
C LEU A 116 -14.61 9.33 -7.21
N LYS A 117 -13.46 9.87 -7.64
CA LYS A 117 -13.07 11.25 -7.36
C LYS A 117 -13.97 12.23 -8.09
N GLU A 118 -14.28 11.98 -9.36
CA GLU A 118 -15.20 12.82 -10.14
C GLU A 118 -16.61 12.81 -9.55
N MET A 119 -17.12 11.66 -9.12
CA MET A 119 -18.41 11.58 -8.43
C MET A 119 -18.43 12.34 -7.10
N LYS A 120 -17.33 12.32 -6.35
CA LYS A 120 -17.23 13.11 -5.10
C LYS A 120 -17.26 14.61 -5.39
N ILE A 121 -16.49 15.07 -6.37
CA ILE A 121 -16.46 16.49 -6.77
C ILE A 121 -17.83 16.95 -7.24
N LYS A 122 -18.56 16.13 -8.02
CA LYS A 122 -19.93 16.45 -8.45
C LYS A 122 -20.88 16.61 -7.25
N LYS A 123 -20.84 15.66 -6.31
CA LYS A 123 -21.68 15.73 -5.10
C LYS A 123 -21.36 16.94 -4.22
N GLU A 124 -20.08 17.29 -4.07
CA GLU A 124 -19.69 18.48 -3.31
C GLU A 124 -20.24 19.77 -3.94
N LYS A 125 -20.20 19.88 -5.27
CA LYS A 125 -20.78 21.03 -5.99
C LYS A 125 -22.29 21.11 -5.84
N GLU A 126 -23.00 19.98 -5.98
CA GLU A 126 -24.47 19.93 -5.80
C GLU A 126 -24.87 20.37 -4.39
N MET A 127 -24.13 19.94 -3.36
CA MET A 127 -24.36 20.33 -1.96
C MET A 127 -24.10 21.82 -1.73
N GLU A 128 -23.07 22.38 -2.36
CA GLU A 128 -22.74 23.81 -2.26
C GLU A 128 -23.81 24.68 -2.94
N GLU A 129 -24.31 24.26 -4.10
CA GLU A 129 -25.43 24.91 -4.80
C GLU A 129 -26.71 24.89 -3.94
N GLU A 130 -27.05 23.74 -3.34
CA GLU A 130 -28.23 23.63 -2.45
C GLU A 130 -28.11 24.52 -1.21
N TYR A 131 -26.90 24.60 -0.62
CA TYR A 131 -26.64 25.48 0.52
C TYR A 131 -26.80 26.96 0.15
N ASN A 132 -26.29 27.37 -1.01
CA ASN A 132 -26.40 28.75 -1.48
C ASN A 132 -27.86 29.13 -1.77
N LEU A 133 -28.65 28.24 -2.38
CA LEU A 133 -30.08 28.46 -2.62
C LEU A 133 -30.85 28.67 -1.31
N LYS A 134 -30.65 27.81 -0.30
CA LYS A 134 -31.29 27.98 1.02
C LYS A 134 -30.92 29.30 1.69
N LYS A 135 -29.65 29.69 1.58
CA LYS A 135 -29.17 30.96 2.12
C LYS A 135 -29.83 32.15 1.44
N GLU A 136 -29.99 32.12 0.12
CA GLU A 136 -30.72 33.15 -0.63
C GLU A 136 -32.20 33.22 -0.22
N GLU A 137 -32.87 32.08 -0.05
CA GLU A 137 -34.25 32.01 0.43
C GLU A 137 -34.42 32.63 1.83
N ASP A 138 -33.50 32.34 2.76
CA ASP A 138 -33.51 32.91 4.12
C ASP A 138 -33.29 34.43 4.10
N ILE A 139 -32.39 34.93 3.25
CA ILE A 139 -32.18 36.38 3.06
C ILE A 139 -33.48 37.01 2.54
N LEU A 140 -34.12 36.40 1.55
CA LEU A 140 -35.35 36.93 0.96
C LEU A 140 -36.52 36.93 1.95
N LEU A 141 -36.60 35.92 2.82
CA LEU A 141 -37.59 35.84 3.90
C LEU A 141 -37.36 36.93 4.96
N THR A 142 -36.10 37.15 5.36
CA THR A 142 -35.74 38.19 6.34
C THR A 142 -35.99 39.60 5.79
N GLU A 143 -35.70 39.85 4.52
CA GLU A 143 -36.07 41.12 3.86
C GLU A 143 -37.59 41.36 3.80
N ASN A 144 -38.37 40.32 3.53
CA ASN A 144 -39.82 40.44 3.47
C ASN A 144 -40.44 40.68 4.86
N THR A 145 -39.91 40.04 5.89
CA THR A 145 -40.38 40.22 7.27
C THR A 145 -40.01 41.61 7.80
N THR A 146 -38.79 42.09 7.54
CA THR A 146 -38.37 43.45 7.90
C THR A 146 -39.20 44.51 7.17
N LYS A 147 -39.47 44.36 5.87
CA LYS A 147 -40.38 45.25 5.11
C LYS A 147 -41.79 45.27 5.72
N LYS A 148 -42.33 44.13 6.14
CA LYS A 148 -43.64 44.05 6.81
C LYS A 148 -43.64 44.75 8.18
N LEU A 149 -42.58 44.60 8.96
CA LEU A 149 -42.42 45.27 10.25
C LEU A 149 -42.33 46.79 10.09
N LEU A 150 -41.53 47.27 9.15
CA LEU A 150 -41.41 48.70 8.84
C LEU A 150 -42.76 49.31 8.47
N ARG A 151 -43.52 48.66 7.57
CA ARG A 151 -44.88 49.12 7.24
C ARG A 151 -45.81 49.20 8.45
N LYS A 152 -45.75 48.22 9.35
CA LYS A 152 -46.54 48.25 10.59
C LYS A 152 -46.12 49.43 11.48
N ILE A 153 -44.82 49.66 11.64
CA ILE A 153 -44.29 50.80 12.41
C ILE A 153 -44.80 52.12 11.80
N ASP A 154 -44.72 52.28 10.48
CA ASP A 154 -45.20 53.48 9.80
C ASP A 154 -46.71 53.68 10.02
N CYS A 155 -47.52 52.62 9.94
CA CYS A 155 -48.95 52.70 10.28
C CYS A 155 -49.17 53.14 11.74
N TYR A 156 -48.45 52.57 12.70
CA TYR A 156 -48.56 52.95 14.12
C TYR A 156 -48.16 54.40 14.40
N MET A 157 -47.17 54.93 13.68
CA MET A 157 -46.73 56.32 13.81
C MET A 157 -47.74 57.29 13.19
N ASN A 158 -48.34 56.94 12.06
CA ASN A 158 -49.30 57.77 11.34
C ASN A 158 -50.71 57.75 11.96
N GLU A 159 -51.11 56.65 12.61
CA GLU A 159 -52.41 56.52 13.30
C GLU A 159 -52.43 57.15 14.71
N GLY A 160 -51.37 57.90 15.08
CA GLY A 160 -51.37 58.71 16.28
C GLY A 160 -51.06 57.93 17.56
N GLY A 161 -50.06 57.05 17.53
CA GLY A 161 -49.37 56.52 18.72
C GLY A 161 -50.21 55.65 19.65
N ILE A 162 -49.58 54.62 20.22
CA ILE A 162 -50.19 53.83 21.28
C ILE A 162 -50.32 54.72 22.52
N LYS A 163 -51.54 55.16 22.85
CA LYS A 163 -51.85 55.71 24.17
C LYS A 163 -51.53 54.59 25.18
N ARG A 164 -50.40 54.71 25.88
CA ARG A 164 -50.06 53.86 27.03
C ARG A 164 -51.29 53.83 27.95
N LYS A 165 -52.02 52.72 27.98
CA LYS A 165 -52.85 52.41 29.14
C LYS A 165 -51.86 52.28 30.28
N LYS A 166 -51.83 53.27 31.18
CA LYS A 166 -51.25 53.07 32.50
C LYS A 166 -52.05 51.93 33.12
N GLU A 167 -51.50 50.72 33.10
CA GLU A 167 -51.96 49.67 33.98
C GLU A 167 -51.66 50.14 35.40
N GLU A 168 -52.70 50.64 36.08
CA GLU A 168 -52.67 50.73 37.52
C GLU A 168 -52.72 49.30 38.05
N ASN A 169 -51.55 48.70 38.28
CA ASN A 169 -51.45 47.54 39.16
C ASN A 169 -51.89 47.98 40.56
N LYS A 170 -53.13 47.67 40.90
CA LYS A 170 -53.68 47.72 42.25
C LYS A 170 -53.86 46.30 42.73
N ASP A 171 -53.06 45.90 43.71
CA ASP A 171 -53.39 44.76 44.55
C ASP A 171 -54.60 45.10 45.45
N ASN A 172 -55.32 44.08 45.91
CA ASN A 172 -56.60 44.14 46.63
C ASN A 172 -56.64 44.99 47.93
N ASN A 173 -55.57 45.73 48.29
CA ASN A 173 -55.51 46.65 49.44
C ASN A 173 -54.89 48.04 49.13
N GLY A 174 -54.78 48.45 47.86
CA GLY A 174 -54.66 49.88 47.51
C GLY A 174 -53.37 50.62 47.88
N LYS A 175 -52.18 49.98 47.87
CA LYS A 175 -50.88 50.68 47.97
C LYS A 175 -49.99 50.41 46.75
N LYS A 176 -49.29 51.46 46.28
CA LYS A 176 -48.39 51.43 45.11
C LYS A 176 -47.07 50.71 45.45
N ILE A 177 -46.70 49.71 44.65
CA ILE A 177 -45.37 49.07 44.68
C ILE A 177 -44.40 49.94 43.87
N LYS A 178 -43.28 50.34 44.47
CA LYS A 178 -42.14 50.92 43.76
C LYS A 178 -41.23 49.78 43.33
N HIS A 179 -40.94 49.65 42.05
CA HIS A 179 -39.84 48.81 41.58
C HIS A 179 -38.66 49.73 41.24
N GLU A 180 -37.59 49.55 42.00
CA GLU A 180 -36.26 50.08 41.75
C GLU A 180 -35.67 49.42 40.51
N GLU A 181 -35.00 50.23 39.69
CA GLU A 181 -34.26 49.81 38.52
C GLU A 181 -33.04 48.98 38.96
N ASN A 182 -32.89 47.77 38.41
CA ASN A 182 -31.59 47.12 38.34
C ASN A 182 -31.33 46.77 36.88
N GLU A 183 -30.43 47.53 36.30
CA GLU A 183 -29.82 47.30 35.00
C GLU A 183 -28.92 46.05 35.04
N LEU A 184 -28.73 45.49 33.83
CA LEU A 184 -27.63 44.61 33.40
C LEU A 184 -27.72 43.11 33.75
N ASP A 185 -28.07 42.31 32.74
CA ASP A 185 -27.13 41.36 32.15
C ASP A 185 -27.70 40.79 30.83
N ILE A 186 -27.39 41.46 29.73
CA ILE A 186 -27.47 40.89 28.38
C ILE A 186 -26.03 40.83 27.88
N LEU A 187 -25.45 39.64 27.84
CA LEU A 187 -24.50 39.13 26.83
C LEU A 187 -23.61 38.02 27.42
N ASN A 188 -23.89 36.76 27.05
CA ASN A 188 -22.81 35.83 26.72
C ASN A 188 -23.34 34.62 25.93
N PRO A 189 -23.03 34.52 24.62
CA PRO A 189 -22.99 33.25 23.92
C PRO A 189 -21.52 32.89 23.65
N PHE A 190 -20.97 32.00 24.47
CA PHE A 190 -19.89 31.11 24.08
C PHE A 190 -20.44 29.69 24.05
#